data_AF-A0A150T6D0-F1
#
_entry.id   AF-A0A150T6D0-F1
#
_cell.length_a   1.000
_cell.length_b   1.000
_cell.length_c   1.000
_cell.angle_alpha   90.00
_cell.angle_beta   90.00
_cell.angle_gamma   90.00
#
_symmetry.space_group_name_H-M   'P 1'
#
loop_
_entity.id
_entity.type
_entity.pdbx_description
1 polymer ?
#
loop_
_entity_poly.entity_id
_entity_poly.type
_entity_poly.pdbx_seq_one_letter_code
_entity_poly.pdbx_strand_id
1 'polypeptide(L)'
;MTTPDPLARKLQIKPDSRLLLLGAPDGFAAALEPLPERVTVATAARGQFDVVHLFVRQAKDLEKDAPRWIEEAKTAATRARRVEKSTEMVAAGVKDRNEKYRR
;
A
#
# COMPACT_ATOMS: atom_id res chain seq x y z
N MET A 1 -4.46 -28.06 11.49
CA MET A 1 -4.85 -26.65 11.70
C MET A 1 -4.01 -25.82 10.74
N THR A 2 -4.61 -25.26 9.68
CA THR A 2 -3.86 -24.53 8.64
C THR A 2 -3.40 -23.21 9.23
N THR A 3 -2.10 -23.05 9.47
CA THR A 3 -1.52 -21.76 9.86
C THR A 3 -1.86 -20.76 8.74
N PRO A 4 -2.68 -19.73 8.99
CA PRO A 4 -3.03 -18.77 7.95
C PRO A 4 -1.74 -18.14 7.44
N ASP A 5 -1.63 -17.98 6.11
CA ASP A 5 -0.52 -17.22 5.52
C ASP A 5 -0.36 -15.89 6.28
N PRO A 6 0.88 -15.48 6.60
CA PRO A 6 1.15 -14.25 7.35
C PRO A 6 0.40 -13.07 6.75
N LEU A 7 -0.24 -12.26 7.59
CA LEU A 7 -1.02 -11.10 7.16
C LEU A 7 -0.21 -10.17 6.25
N ALA A 8 1.09 -10.03 6.52
CA ALA A 8 2.01 -9.26 5.69
C ALA A 8 2.07 -9.75 4.22
N ARG A 9 2.01 -11.08 4.00
CA ARG A 9 1.99 -11.67 2.66
C ARG A 9 0.70 -11.37 1.93
N LYS A 10 -0.44 -11.43 2.64
CA LYS A 10 -1.77 -11.10 2.08
C LYS A 10 -1.88 -9.62 1.72
N LEU A 11 -1.25 -8.76 2.51
CA LEU A 11 -1.15 -7.32 2.25
C LEU A 11 -0.07 -6.96 1.21
N GLN A 12 0.57 -7.97 0.60
CA GLN A 12 1.62 -7.79 -0.41
C GLN A 12 2.79 -6.90 0.05
N ILE A 13 3.10 -6.91 1.35
CA ILE A 13 4.27 -6.21 1.90
C ILE A 13 5.51 -6.93 1.39
N LYS A 14 6.37 -6.20 0.68
CA LYS A 14 7.60 -6.73 0.11
C LYS A 14 8.77 -6.56 1.10
N PRO A 15 9.85 -7.35 0.95
CA PRO A 15 11.11 -7.06 1.62
C PRO A 15 11.58 -5.62 1.34
N ASP A 16 12.35 -5.04 2.26
CA ASP A 16 12.86 -3.66 2.19
C ASP A 16 11.80 -2.55 2.10
N SER A 17 10.52 -2.88 2.27
CA SER A 17 9.44 -1.89 2.17
C SER A 17 9.29 -1.09 3.46
N ARG A 18 8.99 0.19 3.30
CA ARG A 18 8.58 1.07 4.41
C ARG A 18 7.06 1.08 4.51
N LEU A 19 6.54 0.53 5.60
CA LEU A 19 5.11 0.49 5.92
C LEU A 19 4.76 1.63 6.87
N LEU A 20 3.80 2.47 6.49
CA LEU A 20 3.19 3.46 7.35
C LEU A 20 1.83 2.96 7.85
N LEU A 21 1.64 2.91 9.16
CA LEU A 21 0.38 2.60 9.82
C LEU A 21 -0.21 3.85 10.44
N LEU A 22 -1.39 4.27 9.97
CA LEU A 22 -2.08 5.47 10.45
C LEU A 22 -3.42 5.09 11.07
N GLY A 23 -3.66 5.52 12.30
CA GLY A 23 -4.89 5.22 13.03
C GLY A 23 -5.07 3.73 13.35
N ALA A 24 -4.00 2.94 13.26
CA ALA A 24 -4.07 1.50 13.48
C ALA A 24 -4.55 1.18 14.91
N PRO A 25 -5.47 0.22 15.07
CA PRO A 25 -5.91 -0.21 16.39
C PRO A 25 -4.75 -0.90 17.13
N ASP A 26 -4.83 -0.88 18.45
CA ASP A 26 -3.84 -1.53 19.31
C ASP A 26 -3.68 -3.00 18.93
N GLY A 27 -2.43 -3.45 18.80
CA GLY A 27 -2.10 -4.83 18.42
C GLY A 27 -2.08 -5.13 16.92
N PHE A 28 -2.47 -4.20 16.03
CA PHE A 28 -2.38 -4.45 14.58
C PHE A 28 -0.95 -4.66 14.10
N ALA A 29 0.01 -3.92 14.67
CA ALA A 29 1.43 -4.09 14.33
C ALA A 29 1.93 -5.51 14.66
N ALA A 30 1.48 -6.09 15.77
CA ALA A 30 1.80 -7.48 16.15
C ALA A 30 1.13 -8.49 15.21
N ALA A 31 -0.06 -8.20 14.69
CA ALA A 31 -0.74 -9.05 13.72
C ALA A 31 -0.05 -9.12 12.34
N LEU A 32 0.86 -8.18 12.03
CA LEU A 32 1.67 -8.20 10.82
C LEU A 32 2.88 -9.15 10.92
N GLU A 33 3.20 -9.62 12.13
CA GLU A 33 4.31 -10.54 12.32
C GLU A 33 3.96 -11.96 11.82
N PRO A 34 4.90 -12.68 11.20
CA PRO A 34 6.27 -12.26 10.88
C PRO A 34 6.32 -11.28 9.69
N LEU A 35 7.07 -10.20 9.86
CA LEU A 35 7.36 -9.24 8.80
C LEU A 35 8.46 -9.80 7.86
N PRO A 36 8.37 -9.54 6.54
CA PRO A 36 9.45 -9.82 5.60
C PRO A 36 10.76 -9.13 6.00
N GLU A 37 11.89 -9.61 5.47
CA GLU A 37 13.21 -9.04 5.76
C GLU A 37 13.25 -7.52 5.50
N ARG A 38 13.83 -6.79 6.46
CA ARG A 38 14.11 -5.35 6.38
C ARG A 38 12.89 -4.45 6.20
N VAL A 39 11.69 -4.93 6.52
CA VAL A 39 10.50 -4.08 6.58
C VAL A 39 10.57 -3.13 7.77
N THR A 40 10.36 -1.84 7.53
CA THR A 40 10.28 -0.83 8.60
C THR A 40 8.83 -0.40 8.76
N VAL A 41 8.30 -0.54 9.97
CA VAL A 41 6.96 -0.05 10.33
C VAL A 41 7.10 1.31 11.00
N ALA A 42 6.42 2.31 10.47
CA ALA A 42 6.32 3.65 11.03
C ALA A 42 4.86 3.98 11.35
N THR A 43 4.64 4.75 12.41
CA THR A 43 3.31 5.30 12.77
C THR A 43 3.21 6.80 12.54
N ALA A 44 4.34 7.45 12.25
CA ALA A 44 4.42 8.85 11.92
C ALA A 44 4.71 9.02 10.43
N ALA A 45 3.92 9.84 9.76
CA ALA A 45 4.10 10.15 8.35
C ALA A 45 5.22 11.17 8.14
N ARG A 46 6.46 10.73 8.34
CA ARG A 46 7.66 11.52 8.07
C ARG A 46 8.54 10.76 7.08
N GLY A 47 8.56 11.25 5.85
CA GLY A 47 9.36 10.67 4.76
C GLY A 47 8.53 9.89 3.74
N GLN A 48 9.21 9.07 2.94
CA GLN A 48 8.60 8.26 1.89
C GLN A 48 8.32 6.84 2.39
N PHE A 49 7.15 6.31 2.01
CA PHE A 49 6.67 4.98 2.38
C PHE A 49 6.24 4.22 1.13
N ASP A 50 6.51 2.92 1.07
CA ASP A 50 6.13 2.06 -0.04
C ASP A 50 4.70 1.52 0.12
N VAL A 51 4.28 1.34 1.37
CA VAL A 51 2.95 0.84 1.73
C VAL A 51 2.38 1.74 2.82
N VAL A 52 1.14 2.18 2.65
CA VAL A 52 0.42 2.96 3.67
C VAL A 52 -0.89 2.25 3.98
N HIS A 53 -1.09 1.94 5.26
CA HIS A 53 -2.32 1.37 5.78
C HIS A 53 -2.99 2.41 6.67
N LEU A 54 -4.09 2.97 6.17
CA LEU A 54 -4.87 3.97 6.87
C LEU A 54 -6.13 3.32 7.42
N PHE A 55 -6.33 3.46 8.73
CA PHE A 55 -7.53 3.06 9.43
C PHE A 55 -8.36 4.30 9.73
N VAL A 56 -9.57 4.33 9.18
CA VAL A 56 -10.54 5.40 9.40
C VAL A 56 -11.80 4.84 10.05
N ARG A 57 -12.50 5.68 10.81
CA ARG A 57 -13.79 5.30 11.42
C ARG A 57 -14.98 5.60 10.51
N GLN A 58 -14.86 6.59 9.63
CA GLN A 58 -15.93 7.02 8.73
C GLN A 58 -15.39 7.31 7.33
N ALA A 59 -16.23 7.12 6.30
CA ALA A 59 -15.85 7.37 4.90
C ALA A 59 -15.42 8.82 4.65
N LYS A 60 -16.05 9.79 5.34
CA LYS A 60 -15.69 11.22 5.27
C LYS A 60 -14.23 11.50 5.70
N ASP A 61 -13.71 10.71 6.64
CA ASP A 61 -12.35 10.87 7.14
C ASP A 61 -11.36 10.39 6.07
N LEU A 62 -11.72 9.31 5.34
CA LEU A 62 -10.97 8.85 4.18
C LEU A 62 -10.94 9.89 3.07
N GLU A 63 -12.09 10.48 2.72
CA GLU A 63 -12.16 11.49 1.65
C GLU A 63 -11.29 12.71 1.96
N LYS A 64 -11.24 13.11 3.23
CA LYS A 64 -10.42 14.23 3.70
C LYS A 64 -8.93 13.91 3.70
N ASP A 65 -8.55 12.74 4.20
CA ASP A 65 -7.16 12.42 4.51
C ASP A 65 -6.46 11.67 3.36
N ALA A 66 -7.18 10.87 2.57
CA ALA A 66 -6.61 10.07 1.50
C ALA A 66 -5.82 10.87 0.45
N PRO A 67 -6.26 12.06 -0.02
CA PRO A 67 -5.51 12.81 -1.02
C PRO A 67 -4.09 13.15 -0.56
N ARG A 68 -3.97 13.65 0.67
CA ARG A 68 -2.70 13.98 1.31
C ARG A 68 -1.79 12.76 1.40
N TRP A 69 -2.32 11.65 1.90
CA TRP A 69 -1.52 10.42 2.07
C TRP A 69 -1.16 9.78 0.74
N ILE A 70 -2.02 9.83 -0.28
CA ILE A 70 -1.70 9.31 -1.62
C ILE A 70 -0.54 10.10 -2.24
N GLU A 71 -0.50 11.41 -2.02
CA GLU A 71 0.59 12.27 -2.51
C GLU A 71 1.91 12.02 -1.77
N GLU A 72 1.86 11.81 -0.45
CA GLU A 72 3.03 11.52 0.39
C GLU A 72 3.54 10.08 0.23
N ALA A 73 2.66 9.10 0.04
CA ALA A 73 2.97 7.68 -0.12
C ALA A 73 3.50 7.33 -1.52
N LYS A 74 3.09 8.05 -2.57
CA LYS A 74 3.55 7.72 -3.92
C LYS A 74 5.01 8.14 -4.08
N THR A 75 5.93 7.18 -4.00
CA THR A 75 7.33 7.41 -4.39
C THR A 75 7.39 8.01 -5.79
N ALA A 76 8.35 8.94 -6.03
CA ALA A 76 8.58 9.51 -7.35
C ALA A 76 8.83 8.40 -8.40
N ALA A 77 9.52 7.33 -7.98
CA ALA A 77 9.74 6.12 -8.78
C ALA A 77 8.44 5.41 -9.17
N THR A 78 7.45 5.29 -8.27
CA THR A 78 6.14 4.69 -8.61
C THR A 78 5.35 5.57 -9.56
N ARG A 79 5.43 6.91 -9.41
CA ARG A 79 4.82 7.85 -10.36
C ARG A 79 5.44 7.70 -11.74
N ALA A 80 6.76 7.75 -11.83
CA ALA A 80 7.50 7.56 -13.08
C ALA A 80 7.15 6.22 -13.75
N ARG A 81 7.21 5.13 -12.99
CA ARG A 81 6.88 3.78 -13.50
C ARG A 81 5.43 3.66 -13.93
N ARG A 82 4.48 4.34 -13.26
CA ARG A 82 3.06 4.33 -13.67
C ARG A 82 2.81 5.22 -14.88
N VAL A 83 3.52 6.33 -15.04
CA VAL A 83 3.46 7.17 -16.24
C VAL A 83 4.01 6.39 -17.44
N GLU A 84 5.18 5.77 -17.30
CA GLU A 84 5.78 4.91 -18.32
C GLU A 84 4.86 3.73 -18.67
N LYS A 85 4.34 3.02 -17.66
CA LYS A 85 3.36 1.95 -17.87
C LYS A 85 2.08 2.46 -18.54
N SER A 86 1.63 3.67 -18.19
CA SER A 86 0.44 4.27 -18.81
C SER A 86 0.69 4.63 -20.26
N THR A 87 1.87 5.14 -20.61
CA THR A 87 2.25 5.42 -22.00
C THR A 87 2.32 4.14 -22.81
N GLU A 88 2.91 3.06 -22.27
CA GLU A 88 2.88 1.73 -22.90
C GLU A 88 1.46 1.22 -23.11
N MET A 89 0.60 1.36 -22.10
CA MET A 89 -0.77 0.88 -22.16
C MET A 89 -1.65 1.63 -23.16
N VAL A 90 -1.49 2.95 -23.22
CA VAL A 90 -2.16 3.80 -24.21
C VAL A 90 -1.68 3.42 -25.61
N ALA A 91 -0.37 3.21 -25.79
CA ALA A 91 0.19 2.71 -27.06
C ALA A 91 -0.33 1.32 -27.42
N ALA A 92 -0.56 0.45 -26.43
CA ALA A 92 -1.10 -0.90 -26.61
C ALA A 92 -2.63 -0.96 -26.71
N GLY A 93 -3.34 0.17 -26.60
CA GLY A 93 -4.81 0.24 -26.67
C GLY A 93 -5.55 -0.43 -25.50
N VAL A 94 -4.85 -0.76 -24.40
CA VAL A 94 -5.41 -1.47 -23.25
C VAL A 94 -6.17 -0.48 -22.35
N LYS A 95 -7.50 -0.60 -22.32
CA LYS A 95 -8.39 0.30 -21.56
C LYS A 95 -8.57 -0.06 -20.09
N ASP A 96 -8.42 -1.32 -19.71
CA ASP A 96 -8.51 -1.78 -18.32
C ASP A 96 -7.33 -2.71 -17.96
N ARG A 97 -6.56 -2.32 -16.94
CA ARG A 97 -5.44 -3.14 -16.42
C ARG A 97 -5.89 -4.39 -15.68
N ASN A 98 -7.08 -4.36 -15.10
CA ASN A 98 -7.54 -5.35 -14.14
C ASN A 98 -8.58 -6.30 -14.74
N GLU A 99 -8.78 -6.28 -16.06
CA GLU A 99 -9.69 -7.19 -16.76
C GLU A 99 -9.37 -8.66 -16.48
N LYS A 100 -8.08 -9.00 -16.33
CA LYS A 100 -7.61 -10.33 -15.92
C LYS A 100 -8.19 -10.83 -14.59
N TYR A 101 -8.68 -9.94 -13.74
CA TYR A 101 -9.25 -10.26 -12.42
C TYR A 101 -10.78 -10.19 -12.37
N ARG A 102 -11.49 -9.85 -13.47
CA ARG A 102 -12.93 -10.07 -13.55
C ARG A 102 -13.19 -11.56 -13.67
N ARG A 103 -13.52 -12.20 -12.55
CA ARG A 103 -14.16 -13.52 -12.50
C ARG A 103 -15.63 -13.35 -12.22
#